data_AF-H6LDP1-F1
#
_entry.id   AF-H6LDP1-F1
#
_cell.length_a   1.000
_cell.length_b   1.000
_cell.length_c   1.000
_cell.angle_alpha   90.00
_cell.angle_beta   90.00
_cell.angle_gamma   90.00
#
_symmetry.space_group_name_H-M   'P 1'
#
loop_
_entity.id
_entity.type
_entity.pdbx_description
1 polymer ?
#
loop_
_entity_poly.entity_id
_entity_poly.type
_entity_poly.pdbx_seq_one_letter_code
_entity_poly.pdbx_strand_id
1 'polypeptide(L)'
;MIKSVYSLMLFDEIVEKIDQIAYENNTNRSQLINDILAEKIGLVTPEQKIQKILEQLDENFSDTLSVSQINKNSSIQFGKSLKYKYRPKVRYSYEFISSKRGKYAVLKVSSRTKSENLNDHFDEFFKLITGIEKEERVDHIDSAENLTNHKFVRAFEDEAELTQDIETVTENLTCYLKMIDHAMNLYFAKIDKTAKNDLIRLLENIYREDYVKRNHN
;
A
#
# COMPACT_ATOMS: atom_id res chain seq x y z
N MET A 1 17.48 3.43 10.37
CA MET A 1 18.81 2.82 10.65
C MET A 1 19.76 3.17 9.52
N ILE A 2 21.00 3.55 9.85
CA ILE A 2 22.05 3.85 8.87
C ILE A 2 22.82 2.56 8.57
N LYS A 3 23.05 2.23 7.30
CA LYS A 3 23.89 1.08 6.92
C LYS A 3 25.37 1.49 6.98
N SER A 4 26.17 0.69 7.67
CA SER A 4 27.63 0.85 7.73
C SER A 4 28.30 -0.27 6.94
N VAL A 5 29.42 0.04 6.27
CA VAL A 5 30.24 -0.98 5.60
C VAL A 5 31.22 -1.57 6.61
N TYR A 6 31.27 -2.90 6.68
CA TYR A 6 32.20 -3.65 7.53
C TYR A 6 32.86 -4.77 6.70
N SER A 7 34.05 -5.22 7.11
CA SER A 7 34.72 -6.39 6.53
C SER A 7 34.63 -7.57 7.50
N LEU A 8 34.27 -8.75 6.99
CA LEU A 8 34.28 -10.02 7.73
C LEU A 8 35.19 -11.02 7.03
N MET A 9 35.90 -11.81 7.83
CA MET A 9 36.56 -13.02 7.34
C MET A 9 35.64 -14.21 7.59
N LEU A 10 35.28 -14.91 6.51
CA LEU A 10 34.46 -16.12 6.52
C LEU A 10 35.18 -17.19 5.68
N PHE A 11 34.93 -18.46 5.95
CA PHE A 11 35.41 -19.54 5.10
C PHE A 11 34.72 -19.50 3.72
N ASP A 12 35.45 -19.85 2.66
CA ASP A 12 34.93 -19.83 1.28
C ASP A 12 33.65 -20.67 1.13
N GLU A 13 33.61 -21.85 1.75
CA GLU A 13 32.44 -22.73 1.75
C GLU A 13 31.19 -22.06 2.35
N ILE A 14 31.37 -21.18 3.34
CA ILE A 14 30.27 -20.42 3.96
C ILE A 14 29.77 -19.36 2.97
N VAL A 15 30.68 -18.66 2.29
CA VAL A 15 30.34 -17.62 1.32
C VAL A 15 29.54 -18.21 0.16
N GLU A 16 29.96 -19.36 -0.37
CA GLU A 16 29.23 -20.06 -1.44
C GLU A 16 27.81 -20.44 -1.02
N LYS A 17 27.64 -20.93 0.20
CA LYS A 17 26.30 -21.26 0.73
C LYS A 17 25.43 -20.02 0.95
N ILE A 18 26.00 -18.93 1.44
CA ILE A 18 25.29 -17.65 1.59
C ILE A 18 24.83 -17.15 0.21
N ASP A 19 25.67 -17.25 -0.81
CA ASP A 19 25.33 -16.84 -2.17
C ASP A 19 24.19 -17.64 -2.76
N GLN A 20 24.24 -18.96 -2.57
CA GLN A 20 23.18 -19.86 -3.00
C GLN A 20 21.85 -19.47 -2.32
N ILE A 21 21.84 -19.31 -1.00
CA ILE A 21 20.64 -18.95 -0.23
C ILE A 21 20.14 -17.55 -0.63
N ALA A 22 21.04 -16.60 -0.87
CA ALA A 22 20.67 -15.25 -1.28
C ALA A 22 19.97 -15.27 -2.65
N TYR A 23 20.52 -16.05 -3.59
CA TYR A 23 19.93 -16.25 -4.92
C TYR A 23 18.54 -16.90 -4.85
N GLU A 24 18.41 -18.01 -4.11
CA GLU A 24 17.13 -18.71 -3.92
C GLU A 24 16.07 -17.80 -3.28
N ASN A 25 16.49 -16.90 -2.40
CA ASN A 25 15.61 -15.95 -1.73
C ASN A 25 15.35 -14.64 -2.49
N ASN A 26 15.90 -14.47 -3.69
CA ASN A 26 15.86 -13.21 -4.46
C ASN A 26 16.35 -12.00 -3.65
N THR A 27 17.44 -12.17 -2.90
CA THR A 27 18.09 -11.12 -2.10
C THR A 27 19.59 -11.05 -2.41
N ASN A 28 20.33 -10.15 -1.74
CA ASN A 28 21.78 -10.06 -1.86
C ASN A 28 22.48 -10.49 -0.56
N ARG A 29 23.77 -10.82 -0.64
CA ARG A 29 24.62 -11.26 0.48
C ARG A 29 24.50 -10.35 1.70
N SER A 30 24.68 -9.04 1.48
CA SER A 30 24.70 -8.06 2.57
C SER A 30 23.37 -8.00 3.30
N GLN A 31 22.26 -8.10 2.58
CA GLN A 31 20.93 -8.13 3.16
C GLN A 31 20.69 -9.45 3.92
N LEU A 32 21.04 -10.60 3.33
CA LEU A 32 20.88 -11.90 3.97
C LEU A 32 21.68 -11.99 5.27
N ILE A 33 22.95 -11.59 5.25
CA ILE A 33 23.81 -11.58 6.44
C ILE A 33 23.24 -10.63 7.50
N ASN A 34 22.79 -9.45 7.10
CA ASN A 34 22.18 -8.48 8.01
C ASN A 34 20.92 -9.05 8.69
N ASP A 35 20.07 -9.75 7.93
CA ASP A 35 18.84 -10.34 8.47
C ASP A 35 19.14 -11.50 9.44
N ILE A 36 20.12 -12.37 9.13
CA ILE A 36 20.60 -13.45 10.02
C ILE A 36 21.17 -12.87 11.32
N LEU A 37 22.02 -11.84 11.22
CA LEU A 37 22.62 -11.22 12.39
C LEU A 37 21.58 -10.54 13.27
N ALA A 38 20.63 -9.83 12.65
CA ALA A 38 19.54 -9.17 13.35
C ALA A 38 18.65 -10.19 14.09
N GLU A 39 18.27 -11.28 13.42
CA GLU A 39 17.52 -12.38 14.04
C GLU A 39 18.27 -12.94 15.26
N LYS A 40 19.57 -13.19 15.12
CA LYS A 40 20.40 -13.76 16.19
C LYS A 40 20.44 -12.90 17.46
N ILE A 41 20.33 -11.58 17.33
CA ILE A 41 20.37 -10.63 18.44
C ILE A 41 18.99 -10.05 18.81
N GLY A 42 17.91 -10.61 18.24
CA GLY A 42 16.54 -10.17 18.51
C GLY A 42 16.20 -8.77 17.98
N LEU A 43 16.90 -8.30 16.95
CA LEU A 43 16.57 -7.06 16.25
C LEU A 43 15.73 -7.35 15.00
N VAL A 44 14.77 -6.48 14.71
CA VAL A 44 13.98 -6.51 13.47
C VAL A 44 14.57 -5.50 12.50
N THR A 45 15.05 -5.96 11.35
CA THR A 45 15.55 -5.05 10.31
C THR A 45 14.40 -4.29 9.66
N PRO A 46 14.64 -3.09 9.08
CA PRO A 46 13.62 -2.37 8.33
C PRO A 46 13.03 -3.19 7.18
N GLU A 47 13.83 -4.08 6.57
CA GLU A 47 13.37 -5.00 5.54
C GLU A 47 12.44 -6.09 6.10
N GLN A 48 12.82 -6.74 7.21
CA GLN A 48 11.96 -7.72 7.89
C GLN A 48 10.65 -7.09 8.38
N LYS A 49 10.70 -5.84 8.85
CA LYS A 49 9.49 -5.08 9.24
C LYS A 49 8.51 -4.96 8.06
N ILE A 50 9.01 -4.56 6.89
CA ILE A 50 8.18 -4.46 5.68
C ILE A 50 7.64 -5.82 5.29
N GLN A 51 8.45 -6.87 5.33
CA GLN A 51 8.00 -8.22 4.99
C GLN A 51 6.81 -8.66 5.85
N LYS A 52 6.88 -8.44 7.17
CA LYS A 52 5.78 -8.74 8.10
C LYS A 52 4.53 -7.91 7.81
N ILE A 53 4.68 -6.63 7.45
CA ILE A 53 3.56 -5.78 7.03
C ILE A 53 2.90 -6.34 5.76
N LEU A 54 3.69 -6.75 4.77
CA LEU A 54 3.17 -7.34 3.53
C LEU A 54 2.40 -8.64 3.78
N GLU A 55 2.90 -9.50 4.67
CA GLU A 55 2.25 -10.75 5.09
C GLU A 55 0.92 -10.49 5.81
N GLN A 56 0.90 -9.58 6.79
CA GLN A 56 -0.32 -9.21 7.50
C GLN A 56 -1.34 -8.52 6.58
N LEU A 57 -0.90 -7.73 5.60
CA LEU A 57 -1.78 -7.17 4.57
C LEU A 57 -2.42 -8.28 3.73
N ASP A 58 -1.66 -9.27 3.27
CA ASP A 58 -2.20 -10.42 2.54
C ASP A 58 -3.29 -11.14 3.35
N GLU A 59 -2.99 -11.47 4.61
CA GLU A 59 -3.94 -12.10 5.53
C GLU A 59 -5.23 -11.28 5.71
N ASN A 60 -5.09 -9.97 5.96
CA ASN A 60 -6.20 -9.04 6.18
C ASN A 60 -7.15 -8.89 4.98
N PHE A 61 -6.66 -9.20 3.78
CA PHE A 61 -7.39 -9.09 2.52
C PHE A 61 -7.78 -10.42 1.88
N SER A 62 -7.31 -11.55 2.41
CA SER A 62 -7.52 -12.91 1.87
C SER A 62 -8.97 -13.24 1.47
N ASP A 63 -9.97 -12.75 2.21
CA ASP A 63 -11.39 -12.98 1.95
C ASP A 63 -12.02 -11.99 0.93
N THR A 64 -11.35 -10.88 0.64
CA THR A 64 -11.96 -9.73 -0.07
C THR A 64 -11.25 -9.34 -1.36
N LEU A 65 -9.93 -9.50 -1.42
CA LEU A 65 -9.08 -9.18 -2.58
C LEU A 65 -8.16 -10.36 -2.88
N SER A 66 -7.95 -10.63 -4.17
CA SER A 66 -6.98 -11.66 -4.57
C SER A 66 -5.60 -11.03 -4.75
N VAL A 67 -4.60 -11.59 -4.08
CA VAL A 67 -3.20 -11.25 -4.35
C VAL A 67 -2.83 -11.70 -5.75
N SER A 68 -2.23 -10.77 -6.47
CA SER A 68 -1.76 -10.97 -7.84
C SER A 68 -0.23 -11.00 -7.94
N GLN A 69 0.48 -10.35 -7.02
CA GLN A 69 1.93 -10.34 -6.96
C GLN A 69 2.38 -9.87 -5.56
N ILE A 70 3.45 -10.49 -5.03
CA ILE A 70 4.19 -10.02 -3.85
C ILE A 70 5.67 -9.99 -4.22
N ASN A 71 6.33 -8.86 -3.95
CA ASN A 71 7.78 -8.71 -4.05
C ASN A 71 8.33 -8.54 -2.63
N LYS A 72 9.18 -9.48 -2.19
CA LYS A 72 9.72 -9.51 -0.82
C LYS A 72 10.30 -8.16 -0.41
N ASN A 73 9.98 -7.73 0.80
CA ASN A 73 10.47 -6.50 1.42
C ASN A 73 10.16 -5.20 0.64
N SER A 74 9.26 -5.24 -0.35
CA SER A 74 9.07 -4.12 -1.28
C SER A 74 7.61 -3.81 -1.61
N SER A 75 6.82 -4.77 -2.07
CA SER A 75 5.47 -4.45 -2.56
C SER A 75 4.50 -5.63 -2.58
N ILE A 76 3.21 -5.33 -2.51
CA ILE A 76 2.09 -6.27 -2.68
C ILE A 76 1.06 -5.66 -3.63
N GLN A 77 0.52 -6.48 -4.52
CA GLN A 77 -0.48 -6.08 -5.51
C GLN A 77 -1.71 -6.96 -5.43
N PHE A 78 -2.87 -6.32 -5.32
CA PHE A 78 -4.19 -6.96 -5.33
C PHE A 78 -4.94 -6.68 -6.63
N GLY A 79 -5.81 -7.61 -7.03
CA GLY A 79 -6.71 -7.46 -8.17
C GLY A 79 -8.15 -7.76 -7.80
N LYS A 80 -9.08 -6.96 -8.34
CA LYS A 80 -10.52 -7.18 -8.18
C LYS A 80 -11.29 -6.77 -9.43
N SER A 81 -12.38 -7.46 -9.72
CA SER A 81 -13.35 -7.02 -10.72
C SER A 81 -14.42 -6.15 -10.08
N LEU A 82 -14.58 -4.93 -10.58
CA LEU A 82 -15.59 -4.01 -10.13
C LEU A 82 -16.97 -4.43 -10.65
N LYS A 83 -18.01 -4.31 -9.83
CA LYS A 83 -19.40 -4.61 -10.22
C LYS A 83 -20.02 -3.44 -10.98
N TYR A 84 -19.43 -3.08 -12.11
CA TYR A 84 -19.89 -2.06 -13.04
C TYR A 84 -19.90 -2.60 -14.48
N LYS A 85 -20.49 -1.86 -15.43
CA LYS A 85 -20.60 -2.25 -16.85
C LYS A 85 -19.26 -2.83 -17.36
N TYR A 86 -19.32 -4.00 -18.01
CA TYR A 86 -18.16 -4.73 -18.53
C TYR A 86 -17.14 -5.23 -17.48
N ARG A 87 -17.46 -5.16 -16.18
CA ARG A 87 -16.67 -5.69 -15.05
C ARG A 87 -15.18 -5.32 -15.12
N PRO A 88 -14.83 -4.02 -15.11
CA PRO A 88 -13.45 -3.61 -15.25
C PRO A 88 -12.59 -4.15 -14.11
N LYS A 89 -11.34 -4.48 -14.42
CA LYS A 89 -10.37 -4.94 -13.43
C LYS A 89 -9.67 -3.74 -12.79
N VAL A 90 -9.82 -3.62 -11.48
CA VAL A 90 -9.12 -2.66 -10.62
C VAL A 90 -7.93 -3.36 -9.99
N ARG A 91 -6.83 -2.62 -9.90
CA ARG A 91 -5.58 -3.04 -9.28
C ARG A 91 -5.25 -2.07 -8.15
N TYR A 92 -4.95 -2.65 -6.99
CA TYR A 92 -4.41 -1.95 -5.84
C TYR A 92 -2.96 -2.42 -5.63
N SER A 93 -2.05 -1.50 -5.31
CA SER A 93 -0.65 -1.85 -5.08
C SER A 93 -0.09 -1.02 -3.93
N TYR A 94 0.46 -1.68 -2.92
CA TYR A 94 1.30 -1.02 -1.93
C TYR A 94 2.77 -1.17 -2.33
N GLU A 95 3.50 -0.07 -2.36
CA GLU A 95 4.94 -0.02 -2.56
C GLU A 95 5.61 0.68 -1.39
N PHE A 96 6.65 0.07 -0.83
CA PHE A 96 7.45 0.67 0.25
C PHE A 96 8.70 1.31 -0.34
N ILE A 97 8.76 2.65 -0.27
CA ILE A 97 9.81 3.47 -0.87
C ILE A 97 10.74 3.97 0.23
N SER A 98 12.04 4.04 -0.06
CA SER A 98 13.03 4.63 0.86
C SER A 98 13.20 6.13 0.59
N SER A 99 13.14 6.95 1.64
CA SER A 99 13.46 8.38 1.61
C SER A 99 14.59 8.72 2.58
N LYS A 100 15.04 9.99 2.57
CA LYS A 100 16.01 10.51 3.57
C LYS A 100 15.46 10.48 5.00
N ARG A 101 14.14 10.47 5.18
CA ARG A 101 13.45 10.50 6.49
C ARG A 101 13.08 9.10 6.98
N GLY A 102 13.16 8.07 6.13
CA GLY A 102 12.75 6.72 6.46
C GLY A 102 12.07 6.03 5.27
N LYS A 103 11.58 4.81 5.49
CA LYS A 103 10.74 4.14 4.48
C LYS A 103 9.28 4.55 4.67
N TYR A 104 8.58 4.80 3.58
CA TYR A 104 7.17 5.16 3.57
C TYR A 104 6.36 4.25 2.62
N ALA A 105 5.06 4.10 2.86
CA ALA A 105 4.18 3.30 2.01
C ALA A 105 3.49 4.19 0.97
N VAL A 106 3.29 3.66 -0.23
CA VAL A 106 2.54 4.31 -1.31
C VAL A 106 1.48 3.36 -1.82
N LEU A 107 0.21 3.73 -1.68
CA LEU A 107 -0.89 3.06 -2.35
C LEU A 107 -1.04 3.60 -3.77
N LYS A 108 -1.13 2.70 -4.74
CA LYS A 108 -1.51 2.99 -6.12
C LYS A 108 -2.78 2.24 -6.48
N VAL A 109 -3.78 2.95 -6.97
CA VAL A 109 -5.04 2.36 -7.47
C VAL A 109 -5.19 2.69 -8.94
N SER A 110 -5.49 1.68 -9.76
CA SER A 110 -5.60 1.87 -11.21
C SER A 110 -6.58 0.89 -11.84
N SER A 111 -7.19 1.31 -12.95
CA SER A 111 -8.01 0.44 -13.79
C SER A 111 -7.43 0.40 -15.20
N ARG A 112 -7.36 -0.79 -15.80
CA ARG A 112 -7.00 -0.93 -17.22
C ARG A 112 -8.27 -0.99 -18.05
N THR A 113 -8.86 0.16 -18.33
CA THR A 113 -9.99 0.28 -19.26
C THR A 113 -9.62 1.11 -20.47
N LYS A 114 -10.21 0.76 -21.62
CA LYS A 114 -10.14 1.56 -22.86
C LYS A 114 -11.38 2.45 -23.05
N SER A 115 -12.37 2.33 -22.17
CA SER A 115 -13.57 3.16 -22.19
C SER A 115 -13.27 4.52 -21.57
N GLU A 116 -13.35 5.57 -22.37
CA GLU A 116 -13.16 6.96 -21.96
C GLU A 116 -14.17 7.38 -20.88
N ASN A 117 -15.45 7.08 -21.06
CA ASN A 117 -16.47 7.32 -20.05
C ASN A 117 -16.16 6.66 -18.68
N LEU A 118 -15.69 5.42 -18.68
CA LEU A 118 -15.33 4.74 -17.43
C LEU A 118 -14.08 5.37 -16.79
N ASN A 119 -13.13 5.78 -17.61
CA ASN A 119 -11.95 6.53 -17.19
C ASN A 119 -12.32 7.86 -16.53
N ASP A 120 -13.27 8.61 -17.10
CA ASP A 120 -13.80 9.85 -16.51
C ASP A 120 -14.43 9.60 -15.14
N HIS A 121 -15.16 8.49 -14.97
CA HIS A 121 -15.74 8.12 -13.69
C HIS A 121 -14.68 7.75 -12.64
N PHE A 122 -13.58 7.10 -13.03
CA PHE A 122 -12.44 6.89 -12.13
C PHE A 122 -11.80 8.22 -11.73
N ASP A 123 -11.56 9.11 -12.68
CA ASP A 123 -10.97 10.43 -12.41
C ASP A 123 -11.86 11.26 -11.49
N GLU A 124 -13.18 11.24 -11.69
CA GLU A 124 -14.13 11.90 -10.81
C GLU A 124 -14.12 11.29 -9.41
N PHE A 125 -14.19 9.97 -9.29
CA PHE A 125 -14.09 9.28 -8.00
C PHE A 125 -12.83 9.69 -7.22
N PHE A 126 -11.66 9.65 -7.88
CA PHE A 126 -10.39 10.01 -7.25
C PHE A 126 -10.35 11.48 -6.84
N LYS A 127 -10.88 12.40 -7.67
CA LYS A 127 -11.01 13.81 -7.30
C LYS A 127 -11.89 14.02 -6.06
N LEU A 128 -13.00 13.28 -5.95
CA LEU A 128 -13.89 13.37 -4.79
C LEU A 128 -13.19 12.88 -3.51
N ILE A 129 -12.52 11.73 -3.55
CA ILE A 129 -11.75 11.23 -2.40
C ILE A 129 -10.67 12.22 -1.98
N THR A 130 -9.87 12.74 -2.92
CA THR A 130 -8.85 13.76 -2.61
C THR A 130 -9.45 15.04 -2.03
N GLY A 131 -10.65 15.43 -2.46
CA GLY A 131 -11.37 16.57 -1.89
C GLY A 131 -11.75 16.33 -0.43
N ILE A 132 -12.32 15.16 -0.13
CA ILE A 132 -12.72 14.77 1.23
C ILE A 132 -11.50 14.71 2.16
N GLU A 133 -10.39 14.11 1.71
CA GLU A 133 -9.15 14.02 2.50
C GLU A 133 -8.61 15.41 2.89
N LYS A 134 -8.70 16.39 2.00
CA LYS A 134 -8.29 17.77 2.26
C LYS A 134 -9.18 18.47 3.29
N GLU A 135 -10.49 18.23 3.23
CA GLU A 135 -11.44 18.83 4.17
C GLU A 135 -11.29 18.26 5.59
N GLU A 136 -11.02 16.96 5.70
CA GLU A 136 -10.77 16.27 6.97
C GLU A 136 -9.37 16.56 7.57
N ARG A 137 -8.57 17.43 6.93
CA ARG A 137 -7.20 17.81 7.35
C ARG A 137 -6.29 16.61 7.59
N VAL A 138 -6.48 15.53 6.84
CA VAL A 138 -5.54 14.42 6.87
C VAL A 138 -4.34 14.87 6.03
N ASP A 139 -3.22 15.16 6.70
CA ASP A 139 -1.96 15.65 6.09
C ASP A 139 -1.25 14.55 5.29
N HIS A 140 -1.96 13.97 4.31
CA HIS A 140 -1.33 13.19 3.27
C HIS A 140 -0.74 14.15 2.26
N ILE A 141 0.58 14.10 2.06
CA ILE A 141 1.23 14.84 0.98
C ILE A 141 0.67 14.29 -0.34
N ASP A 142 -0.25 15.04 -0.93
CA ASP A 142 -0.54 14.92 -2.36
C ASP A 142 0.80 15.17 -3.04
N SER A 143 1.46 14.10 -3.50
CA SER A 143 2.51 14.25 -4.50
C SER A 143 1.81 14.84 -5.72
N ALA A 144 1.85 16.17 -5.83
CA ALA A 144 1.17 16.98 -6.83
C ALA A 144 1.53 16.59 -8.28
N GLU A 145 2.47 15.66 -8.47
CA GLU A 145 2.95 15.14 -9.74
C GLU A 145 2.30 13.80 -10.18
N ASN A 146 1.41 13.17 -9.39
CA ASN A 146 1.01 11.76 -9.63
C ASN A 146 -0.43 11.49 -10.10
N LEU A 147 -1.22 12.50 -10.51
CA LEU A 147 -2.44 12.28 -11.31
C LEU A 147 -2.06 11.87 -12.75
N THR A 148 -1.45 10.69 -12.90
CA THR A 148 -1.07 10.17 -14.21
C THR A 148 -2.07 9.10 -14.64
N ASN A 149 -2.95 9.46 -15.58
CA ASN A 149 -3.65 8.51 -16.46
C ASN A 149 -4.59 7.51 -15.73
N HIS A 150 -5.66 7.99 -15.11
CA HIS A 150 -6.68 7.19 -14.39
C HIS A 150 -6.12 6.37 -13.22
N LYS A 151 -5.16 6.97 -12.52
CA LYS A 151 -4.51 6.39 -11.34
C LYS A 151 -4.64 7.32 -10.15
N PHE A 152 -4.83 6.70 -9.00
CA PHE A 152 -4.76 7.34 -7.70
C PHE A 152 -3.50 6.90 -6.99
N VAL A 153 -2.77 7.85 -6.42
CA VAL A 153 -1.53 7.61 -5.69
C VAL A 153 -1.62 8.33 -4.35
N ARG A 154 -1.51 7.57 -3.26
CA ARG A 154 -1.56 8.10 -1.89
C ARG A 154 -0.31 7.65 -1.15
N ALA A 155 0.47 8.61 -0.67
CA ALA A 155 1.69 8.36 0.10
C ALA A 155 1.40 8.55 1.60
N PHE A 156 1.85 7.57 2.39
CA PHE A 156 1.77 7.52 3.85
C PHE A 156 3.14 7.90 4.40
N GLU A 157 3.46 9.18 4.27
CA GLU A 157 4.80 9.75 4.56
C GLU A 157 4.96 10.29 5.98
N ASP A 158 3.91 10.28 6.80
CA ASP A 158 4.01 10.81 8.16
C ASP A 158 5.09 10.04 8.94
N GLU A 159 6.03 10.78 9.53
CA GLU A 159 7.19 10.24 10.24
C GLU A 159 6.76 9.35 11.41
N ALA A 160 5.53 9.53 11.93
CA ALA A 160 4.94 8.68 12.96
C ALA A 160 4.38 7.35 12.44
N GLU A 161 3.79 7.31 11.23
CA GLU A 161 2.99 6.16 10.77
C GLU A 161 3.80 4.90 10.54
N LEU A 162 5.08 5.00 10.13
CA LEU A 162 5.96 3.86 9.90
C LEU A 162 7.06 3.67 10.95
N THR A 163 7.14 4.58 11.92
CA THR A 163 7.95 4.38 13.13
C THR A 163 7.17 3.64 14.24
N GLN A 164 5.83 3.64 14.16
CA GLN A 164 4.93 2.79 14.95
C GLN A 164 5.20 1.30 14.77
N ASP A 165 4.67 0.46 15.66
CA ASP A 165 4.80 -0.99 15.55
C ASP A 165 4.12 -1.53 14.28
N ILE A 166 4.42 -2.80 13.95
CA ILE A 166 3.95 -3.43 12.71
C ILE A 166 2.43 -3.52 12.64
N GLU A 167 1.76 -3.75 13.77
CA GLU A 167 0.31 -3.98 13.81
C GLU A 167 -0.41 -2.68 13.51
N THR A 168 -0.03 -1.59 14.19
CA THR A 168 -0.61 -0.25 13.97
C THR A 168 -0.46 0.20 12.52
N VAL A 169 0.73 0.03 11.93
CA VAL A 169 0.97 0.35 10.52
C VAL A 169 0.04 -0.45 9.62
N THR A 170 0.00 -1.77 9.81
CA THR A 170 -0.75 -2.67 8.94
C THR A 170 -2.25 -2.42 9.06
N GLU A 171 -2.74 -2.15 10.26
CA GLU A 171 -4.14 -1.80 10.50
C GLU A 171 -4.53 -0.50 9.80
N ASN A 172 -3.70 0.56 9.90
CA ASN A 172 -3.95 1.83 9.21
C ASN A 172 -4.06 1.64 7.68
N LEU A 173 -3.06 0.96 7.08
CA LEU A 173 -3.05 0.66 5.64
C LEU A 173 -4.26 -0.21 5.24
N THR A 174 -4.61 -1.20 6.07
CA THR A 174 -5.76 -2.08 5.84
C THR A 174 -7.07 -1.28 5.86
N CYS A 175 -7.28 -0.47 6.88
CA CYS A 175 -8.48 0.37 7.03
C CYS A 175 -8.63 1.31 5.84
N TYR A 176 -7.55 1.99 5.43
CA TYR A 176 -7.59 2.89 4.29
C TYR A 176 -7.97 2.16 2.98
N LEU A 177 -7.30 1.04 2.66
CA LEU A 177 -7.61 0.33 1.42
C LEU A 177 -9.01 -0.30 1.44
N LYS A 178 -9.49 -0.80 2.59
CA LYS A 178 -10.89 -1.26 2.75
C LYS A 178 -11.88 -0.13 2.51
N MET A 179 -11.61 1.05 3.07
CA MET A 179 -12.43 2.25 2.86
C MET A 179 -12.47 2.62 1.37
N ILE A 180 -11.32 2.67 0.68
CA ILE A 180 -11.26 2.99 -0.75
C ILE A 180 -12.03 1.97 -1.60
N ASP A 181 -11.84 0.66 -1.35
CA ASP A 181 -12.57 -0.38 -2.08
C ASP A 181 -14.09 -0.30 -1.83
N HIS A 182 -14.50 -0.08 -0.58
CA HIS A 182 -15.91 0.07 -0.23
C HIS A 182 -16.54 1.31 -0.91
N ALA A 183 -15.89 2.46 -0.78
CA ALA A 183 -16.27 3.71 -1.41
C ALA A 183 -16.40 3.58 -2.94
N MET A 184 -15.41 2.95 -3.58
CA MET A 184 -15.40 2.72 -5.02
C MET A 184 -16.56 1.82 -5.46
N ASN A 185 -16.80 0.71 -4.77
CA ASN A 185 -17.91 -0.19 -5.10
C ASN A 185 -19.27 0.52 -5.01
N LEU A 186 -19.49 1.34 -3.97
CA LEU A 186 -20.74 2.07 -3.80
C LEU A 186 -20.90 3.24 -4.79
N TYR A 187 -19.83 3.98 -5.06
CA TYR A 187 -19.84 5.04 -6.06
C TYR A 187 -20.26 4.50 -7.43
N PHE A 188 -19.59 3.46 -7.93
CA PHE A 188 -19.90 2.88 -9.23
C PHE A 188 -21.27 2.18 -9.27
N ALA A 189 -21.78 1.67 -8.15
CA ALA A 189 -23.13 1.12 -8.09
C ALA A 189 -24.24 2.19 -8.24
N LYS A 190 -23.93 3.45 -7.91
CA LYS A 190 -24.90 4.55 -7.78
C LYS A 190 -24.74 5.69 -8.77
N ILE A 191 -23.59 5.78 -9.44
CA ILE A 191 -23.21 6.92 -10.29
C ILE A 191 -24.24 7.24 -11.40
N ASP A 192 -24.83 6.21 -12.02
CA ASP A 192 -25.83 6.40 -13.10
C ASP A 192 -27.22 6.82 -12.57
N LYS A 193 -27.47 6.79 -11.25
CA LYS A 193 -28.81 6.87 -10.64
C LYS A 193 -28.98 7.99 -9.61
N THR A 194 -27.88 8.59 -9.19
CA THR A 194 -27.84 9.43 -7.98
C THR A 194 -27.24 10.78 -8.32
N ALA A 195 -27.80 11.85 -7.76
CA ALA A 195 -27.24 13.19 -7.94
C ALA A 195 -25.84 13.28 -7.32
N LYS A 196 -24.96 14.07 -7.94
CA LYS A 196 -23.56 14.21 -7.50
C LYS A 196 -23.41 14.60 -6.03
N ASN A 197 -24.24 15.51 -5.53
CA ASN A 197 -24.19 15.94 -4.12
C ASN A 197 -24.47 14.80 -3.13
N ASP A 198 -25.35 13.86 -3.48
CA ASP A 198 -25.65 12.71 -2.64
C ASP A 198 -24.53 11.67 -2.69
N LEU A 199 -23.83 11.55 -3.83
CA LEU A 199 -22.61 10.73 -3.94
C LEU A 199 -21.49 11.30 -3.07
N ILE A 200 -21.30 12.62 -3.04
CA ILE A 200 -20.30 13.28 -2.19
C ILE A 200 -20.57 12.97 -0.71
N ARG A 201 -21.80 13.21 -0.25
CA ARG A 201 -22.19 12.91 1.14
C ARG A 201 -22.03 11.43 1.51
N LEU A 202 -22.32 10.53 0.56
CA LEU A 202 -22.11 9.11 0.74
C LEU A 202 -20.62 8.79 0.96
N LEU A 203 -19.75 9.36 0.14
CA LEU A 203 -18.30 9.14 0.23
C LEU A 203 -17.71 9.76 1.50
N GLU A 204 -18.15 10.96 1.90
CA GLU A 204 -17.75 11.59 3.17
C GLU A 204 -18.08 10.71 4.37
N ASN A 205 -19.30 10.17 4.41
CA ASN A 205 -19.73 9.26 5.49
C ASN A 205 -18.88 8.00 5.53
N ILE A 206 -18.62 7.37 4.37
CA ILE A 206 -17.76 6.18 4.29
C ILE A 206 -16.36 6.51 4.80
N TYR A 207 -15.77 7.62 4.34
CA TYR A 207 -14.44 8.04 4.76
C TYR A 207 -14.35 8.25 6.29
N ARG A 208 -15.34 8.92 6.88
CA ARG A 208 -15.37 9.17 8.33
C ARG A 208 -15.57 7.90 9.16
N GLU A 209 -16.52 7.05 8.77
CA GLU A 209 -16.86 5.84 9.53
C GLU A 209 -15.80 4.74 9.40
N ASP A 210 -15.27 4.54 8.19
CA ASP A 210 -14.37 3.41 7.91
C ASP A 210 -12.90 3.73 8.12
N TYR A 211 -12.50 5.01 8.10
CA TYR A 211 -11.09 5.42 8.26
C TYR A 211 -10.85 6.36 9.45
N VAL A 212 -11.53 7.52 9.52
CA VAL A 212 -11.24 8.52 10.57
C VAL A 212 -11.55 8.00 11.97
N LYS A 213 -12.76 7.47 12.20
CA LYS A 213 -13.17 6.98 13.54
C LYS A 213 -12.37 5.78 14.04
N ARG A 214 -11.77 4.99 13.14
CA ARG A 214 -11.01 3.79 13.51
C ARG A 214 -9.56 4.10 13.86
N ASN A 215 -9.01 5.18 13.33
CA ASN A 215 -7.62 5.57 13.56
C ASN A 215 -7.44 6.66 14.64
N HIS A 216 -8.53 7.25 15.15
CA HIS A 216 -8.48 8.39 16.10
C HIS A 216 -9.20 8.11 17.44
N ASN A 217 -9.52 6.85 17.73
CA ASN A 217 -9.99 6.36 19.04
C ASN A 217 -8.97 5.38 19.61
#